data_AF-A0A7C3EKM8-F1
#
_entry.id   AF-A0A7C3EKM8-F1
#
_cell.length_a   1.000
_cell.length_b   1.000
_cell.length_c   1.000
_cell.angle_alpha   90.00
_cell.angle_beta   90.00
_cell.angle_gamma   90.00
#
_symmetry.space_group_name_H-M   'P 1'
#
loop_
_entity.id
_entity.type
_entity.pdbx_description
1 polymer ?
#
loop_
_entity_poly.entity_id
_entity_poly.type
_entity_poly.pdbx_seq_one_letter_code
_entity_poly.pdbx_strand_id
1 'polypeptide(L)'
;MKPLLRSERGVALMMALMVVALLTITVTEFFFSAEIDARMARNSVHSLQASLLARSGIALGEALLLQDQDPLTDSFLEEWCPQQAREGAACQIEDGGGWLALPPGSRLRVEILDESGKINLNLTRPQTQAEWRAGRSNPNPEQSPQRYQSWLFTVGRIFEGHGARPDAIVALDDYWNQLFELYFGSAAGQGPATGTPTPGAGALPTLTATPPPLSTLYFGSLDEVTAVPGFLSQPELRRLRPYITAFGWPFPSQVNANTAPREVLAAILGDSAVVEEIIQQRQSQMLQASNVLTLASQASTAQDPLYRNARMMLGARSNVYSIRATAIVNINPLTGSGGISRSAEMLVRRDARQVQPGASGGTVTRWKLTRLYWQKQGGAVLFRPESQSGEANEL
;
A
#
# COMPACT_ATOMS: atom_id res chain seq x y z
N MET A 1 0.63 -74.15 64.42
CA MET A 1 0.78 -72.89 63.65
C MET A 1 0.12 -73.09 62.29
N LYS A 2 -1.04 -72.48 62.04
CA LYS A 2 -1.68 -72.47 60.71
C LYS A 2 -0.98 -71.41 59.84
N PRO A 3 -0.60 -71.70 58.59
CA PRO A 3 0.02 -70.70 57.73
C PRO A 3 -1.06 -69.69 57.32
N LEU A 4 -0.82 -68.41 57.60
CA LEU A 4 -1.58 -67.29 57.04
C LEU A 4 -1.32 -67.29 55.53
N LEU A 5 -2.22 -67.88 54.75
CA LEU A 5 -2.26 -67.65 53.30
C LEU A 5 -2.64 -66.18 53.10
N ARG A 6 -1.60 -65.39 52.84
CA ARG A 6 -1.58 -63.95 52.61
C ARG A 6 -2.48 -63.61 51.41
N SER A 7 -3.10 -62.44 51.49
CA SER A 7 -4.21 -61.94 50.65
C SER A 7 -3.85 -61.60 49.18
N GLU A 8 -3.41 -62.58 48.38
CA GLU A 8 -3.10 -62.41 46.94
C GLU A 8 -4.30 -61.90 46.10
N ARG A 9 -5.55 -62.17 46.53
CA ARG A 9 -6.77 -61.76 45.81
C ARG A 9 -6.99 -60.24 45.76
N GLY A 10 -6.50 -59.49 46.75
CA GLY A 10 -6.60 -58.02 46.75
C GLY A 10 -5.59 -57.34 45.83
N VAL A 11 -4.40 -57.93 45.69
CA VAL A 11 -3.32 -57.40 44.84
C VAL A 11 -3.65 -57.58 43.37
N ALA A 12 -4.24 -58.71 42.98
CA ALA A 12 -4.69 -58.94 41.60
C ALA A 12 -5.74 -57.91 41.13
N LEU A 13 -6.68 -57.53 42.01
CA LEU A 13 -7.68 -56.49 41.71
C LEU A 13 -7.03 -55.11 41.57
N MET A 14 -6.11 -54.75 42.48
CA MET A 14 -5.39 -53.48 42.40
C MET A 14 -4.55 -53.37 41.12
N MET A 15 -3.86 -54.46 40.74
CA MET A 15 -3.10 -54.52 39.49
C MET A 15 -4.01 -54.39 38.27
N ALA A 16 -5.15 -55.10 38.25
CA ALA A 16 -6.12 -54.99 37.16
C ALA A 16 -6.71 -53.57 37.04
N LEU A 17 -7.08 -52.95 38.16
CA LEU A 17 -7.57 -51.57 38.19
C LEU A 17 -6.50 -50.58 37.74
N MET A 18 -5.24 -50.78 38.14
CA MET A 18 -4.13 -49.91 37.72
C MET A 18 -3.87 -50.02 36.22
N VAL A 19 -3.89 -51.24 35.66
CA VAL A 19 -3.75 -51.47 34.22
C VAL A 19 -4.92 -50.86 33.45
N VAL A 20 -6.16 -51.05 33.92
CA VAL A 20 -7.35 -50.46 33.30
C VAL A 20 -7.30 -48.93 33.37
N ALA A 21 -6.91 -48.34 34.50
CA ALA A 21 -6.80 -46.90 34.67
C ALA A 21 -5.71 -46.28 33.77
N LEU A 22 -4.55 -46.92 33.66
CA LEU A 22 -3.49 -46.50 32.72
C LEU A 22 -3.99 -46.60 31.27
N LEU A 23 -4.65 -47.70 30.94
CA LEU A 23 -5.18 -47.91 29.60
C LEU A 23 -6.26 -46.87 29.25
N THR A 24 -7.18 -46.56 30.16
CA THR A 24 -8.19 -45.52 29.91
C THR A 24 -7.55 -44.15 29.70
N ILE A 25 -6.58 -43.74 30.52
CA ILE A 25 -5.86 -42.47 30.34
C ILE A 25 -5.20 -42.40 28.96
N THR A 26 -4.45 -43.45 28.57
CA THR A 26 -3.75 -43.48 27.28
C THR A 26 -4.71 -43.44 26.07
N VAL A 27 -5.82 -44.17 26.14
CA VAL A 27 -6.84 -44.18 25.08
C VAL A 27 -7.54 -42.82 24.99
N THR A 28 -7.85 -42.17 26.11
CA THR A 28 -8.45 -40.84 26.13
C THR A 28 -7.50 -39.78 25.55
N GLU A 29 -6.22 -39.80 25.91
CA GLU A 29 -5.22 -38.88 25.37
C GLU A 29 -5.02 -39.06 23.87
N PHE A 30 -4.92 -40.32 23.41
CA PHE A 30 -4.82 -40.63 21.99
C PHE A 30 -6.03 -40.12 21.20
N PHE A 31 -7.25 -40.35 21.70
CA PHE A 31 -8.47 -39.88 21.04
C PHE A 31 -8.52 -38.35 20.94
N PHE A 32 -8.17 -37.66 22.03
CA PHE A 32 -8.12 -36.21 22.06
C PHE A 32 -7.08 -35.65 21.08
N SER A 33 -5.88 -36.23 21.04
CA SER A 33 -4.83 -35.85 20.08
C SER A 33 -5.29 -36.05 18.64
N ALA A 34 -5.87 -37.21 18.32
CA ALA A 34 -6.35 -37.52 16.97
C ALA A 34 -7.47 -36.56 16.52
N GLU A 35 -8.37 -36.17 17.42
CA GLU A 35 -9.42 -35.20 17.11
C GLU A 35 -8.84 -33.81 16.81
N ILE A 36 -7.86 -33.38 17.61
CA ILE A 36 -7.14 -32.12 17.40
C ILE A 36 -6.43 -32.15 16.04
N ASP A 37 -5.68 -33.21 15.73
CA ASP A 37 -4.96 -33.34 14.47
C ASP A 37 -5.92 -33.32 13.27
N ALA A 38 -7.06 -34.00 13.36
CA ALA A 38 -8.09 -33.98 12.33
C ALA A 38 -8.71 -32.58 12.14
N ARG A 39 -8.85 -31.78 13.20
CA ARG A 39 -9.31 -30.38 13.12
C ARG A 39 -8.23 -29.49 12.48
N MET A 40 -6.96 -29.65 12.86
CA MET A 40 -5.84 -28.90 12.29
C MET A 40 -5.65 -29.19 10.79
N ALA A 41 -5.76 -30.45 10.38
CA ALA A 41 -5.67 -30.85 8.98
C ALA A 41 -6.78 -30.20 8.13
N ARG A 42 -8.03 -30.23 8.61
CA ARG A 42 -9.16 -29.55 7.94
C ARG A 42 -8.94 -28.04 7.84
N ASN A 43 -8.52 -27.40 8.92
CA ASN A 43 -8.24 -25.96 8.94
C ASN A 43 -7.09 -25.58 7.99
N SER A 44 -6.10 -26.45 7.83
CA SER A 44 -5.00 -26.24 6.89
C SER A 44 -5.48 -26.25 5.44
N VAL A 45 -6.37 -27.17 5.08
CA VAL A 45 -7.01 -27.22 3.75
C VAL A 45 -7.86 -25.98 3.51
N HIS A 46 -8.70 -25.58 4.46
CA HIS A 46 -9.51 -24.37 4.35
C HIS A 46 -8.64 -23.10 4.25
N SER A 47 -7.54 -23.03 5.01
CA SER A 47 -6.56 -21.93 4.89
C SER A 47 -5.95 -21.87 3.49
N LEU A 48 -5.59 -23.00 2.89
CA LEU A 48 -5.09 -23.07 1.53
C LEU A 48 -6.17 -22.63 0.52
N GLN A 49 -7.40 -23.11 0.67
CA GLN A 49 -8.53 -22.75 -0.18
C GLN A 49 -8.81 -21.24 -0.13
N ALA A 50 -8.85 -20.63 1.05
CA ALA A 50 -8.99 -19.18 1.20
C ALA A 50 -7.83 -18.43 0.54
N SER A 51 -6.59 -18.91 0.70
CA SER A 51 -5.43 -18.27 0.06
C SER A 51 -5.48 -18.35 -1.47
N LEU A 52 -5.90 -19.48 -2.03
CA LEU A 52 -6.06 -19.64 -3.48
C LEU A 52 -7.18 -18.74 -3.99
N LEU A 53 -8.28 -18.66 -3.26
CA LEU A 53 -9.41 -17.82 -3.64
C LEU A 53 -9.06 -16.32 -3.60
N ALA A 54 -8.31 -15.88 -2.58
CA ALA A 54 -7.80 -14.51 -2.54
C ALA A 54 -6.86 -14.21 -3.73
N ARG A 55 -5.98 -15.16 -4.11
CA ARG A 55 -5.12 -15.01 -5.31
C ARG A 55 -5.93 -14.95 -6.60
N SER A 56 -7.02 -15.71 -6.71
CA SER A 56 -7.96 -15.58 -7.83
C SER A 56 -8.60 -14.20 -7.87
N GLY A 57 -8.91 -13.61 -6.72
CA GLY A 57 -9.39 -12.23 -6.62
C GLY A 57 -8.38 -11.19 -7.14
N ILE A 58 -7.07 -11.40 -6.89
CA ILE A 58 -6.02 -10.56 -7.51
C ILE A 58 -6.08 -10.66 -9.04
N ALA A 59 -6.18 -11.87 -9.59
CA ALA A 59 -6.27 -12.09 -11.03
C ALA A 59 -7.53 -11.45 -11.64
N LEU A 60 -8.65 -11.44 -10.91
CA LEU A 60 -9.87 -10.74 -11.31
C LEU A 60 -9.65 -9.24 -11.40
N GLY A 61 -9.03 -8.62 -10.39
CA GLY A 61 -8.70 -7.19 -10.43
C GLY A 61 -7.72 -6.85 -11.56
N GLU A 62 -6.73 -7.69 -11.82
CA GLU A 62 -5.82 -7.55 -12.97
C GLU A 62 -6.57 -7.61 -14.30
N ALA A 63 -7.54 -8.51 -14.44
CA ALA A 63 -8.34 -8.63 -15.66
C ALA A 63 -9.17 -7.36 -15.94
N LEU A 64 -9.80 -6.79 -14.91
CA LEU A 64 -10.56 -5.54 -15.06
C LEU A 64 -9.67 -4.36 -15.46
N LEU A 65 -8.49 -4.23 -14.86
CA LEU A 65 -7.53 -3.17 -15.22
C LEU A 65 -7.03 -3.28 -16.67
N LEU A 66 -7.01 -4.50 -17.24
CA LEU A 66 -6.62 -4.75 -18.64
C LEU A 66 -7.74 -4.46 -19.65
N GLN A 67 -8.99 -4.36 -19.19
CA GLN A 67 -10.16 -4.16 -20.05
C GLN A 67 -10.36 -2.68 -20.46
N ASP A 68 -9.71 -1.77 -19.74
CA ASP A 68 -9.75 -0.35 -20.03
C ASP A 68 -9.38 -0.02 -21.50
N GLN A 69 -10.03 0.98 -22.06
CA GLN A 69 -9.90 1.41 -23.44
C GLN A 69 -9.20 2.77 -23.56
N ASP A 70 -9.17 3.60 -22.50
CA ASP A 70 -8.58 4.94 -22.52
C ASP A 70 -7.18 4.95 -21.88
N PRO A 71 -6.09 5.09 -22.66
CA PRO A 71 -4.75 5.12 -22.09
C PRO A 71 -4.35 6.47 -21.46
N LEU A 72 -5.21 7.49 -21.55
CA LEU A 72 -4.86 8.88 -21.20
C LEU A 72 -5.51 9.36 -19.92
N THR A 73 -6.63 8.77 -19.52
CA THR A 73 -7.41 9.23 -18.38
C THR A 73 -7.93 8.05 -17.60
N ASP A 74 -7.73 8.12 -16.29
CA ASP A 74 -8.20 7.15 -15.32
C ASP A 74 -9.12 7.84 -14.32
N SER A 75 -10.25 7.21 -14.00
CA SER A 75 -11.27 7.74 -13.10
C SER A 75 -12.07 6.62 -12.44
N PHE A 76 -12.74 6.95 -11.34
CA PHE A 76 -13.70 6.04 -10.70
C PHE A 76 -15.00 5.80 -11.50
N LEU A 77 -15.15 6.44 -12.67
CA LEU A 77 -16.29 6.23 -13.57
C LEU A 77 -16.03 5.12 -14.62
N GLU A 78 -14.86 4.51 -14.58
CA GLU A 78 -14.45 3.46 -15.51
C GLU A 78 -14.89 2.06 -15.06
N GLU A 79 -14.82 1.09 -15.98
CA GLU A 79 -15.26 -0.29 -15.76
C GLU A 79 -14.50 -1.00 -14.64
N TRP A 80 -13.25 -0.62 -14.36
CA TRP A 80 -12.48 -1.18 -13.25
C TRP A 80 -13.01 -0.73 -11.87
N CYS A 81 -13.87 0.30 -11.85
CA CYS A 81 -14.49 0.83 -10.64
C CYS A 81 -16.02 0.73 -10.66
N PRO A 82 -16.60 -0.49 -10.57
CA PRO A 82 -18.05 -0.65 -10.64
C PRO A 82 -18.76 0.00 -9.45
N GLN A 83 -18.14 -0.04 -8.26
CA GLN A 83 -18.68 0.56 -7.05
C GLN A 83 -17.55 1.20 -6.24
N GLN A 84 -17.65 2.49 -5.99
CA GLN A 84 -16.76 3.17 -5.05
C GLN A 84 -17.14 2.78 -3.61
N ALA A 85 -16.14 2.47 -2.79
CA ALA A 85 -16.32 2.25 -1.37
C ALA A 85 -16.84 3.52 -0.70
N ARG A 86 -17.74 3.38 0.27
CA ARG A 86 -18.27 4.52 1.05
C ARG A 86 -17.20 5.20 1.88
N GLU A 87 -16.23 4.42 2.35
CA GLU A 87 -15.13 4.83 3.22
C GLU A 87 -13.80 4.52 2.50
N GLY A 88 -13.34 5.47 1.69
CA GLY A 88 -12.04 5.39 1.03
C GLY A 88 -12.09 5.39 -0.49
N ALA A 89 -10.99 5.81 -1.09
CA ALA A 89 -10.76 5.91 -2.53
C ALA A 89 -10.52 4.53 -3.20
N ALA A 90 -11.29 3.51 -2.80
CA ALA A 90 -11.18 2.14 -3.26
C ALA A 90 -12.41 1.73 -4.08
N CYS A 91 -12.19 0.91 -5.10
CA CYS A 91 -13.23 0.37 -5.95
C CYS A 91 -13.49 -1.09 -5.60
N GLN A 92 -14.71 -1.40 -5.21
CA GLN A 92 -15.12 -2.72 -4.73
C GLN A 92 -15.79 -3.51 -5.86
N ILE A 93 -15.40 -4.77 -5.99
CA ILE A 93 -16.03 -5.73 -6.91
C ILE A 93 -16.94 -6.62 -6.07
N GLU A 94 -18.25 -6.42 -6.20
CA GLU A 94 -19.27 -7.08 -5.38
C GLU A 94 -20.58 -7.33 -6.14
N ASP A 95 -21.38 -8.28 -5.65
CA ASP A 95 -22.73 -8.59 -6.18
C ASP A 95 -23.84 -7.89 -5.36
N GLY A 96 -23.56 -6.69 -4.81
CA GLY A 96 -24.50 -5.86 -4.04
C GLY A 96 -24.57 -6.15 -2.53
N GLY A 97 -23.75 -7.04 -2.01
CA GLY A 97 -23.73 -7.44 -0.60
C GLY A 97 -22.39 -7.30 0.13
N GLY A 98 -21.42 -6.54 -0.38
CA GLY A 98 -20.06 -6.45 0.21
C GLY A 98 -19.11 -7.56 -0.24
N TRP A 99 -19.60 -8.54 -1.00
CA TRP A 99 -18.91 -9.79 -1.35
C TRP A 99 -19.41 -10.33 -2.69
N LEU A 100 -18.53 -11.00 -3.42
CA LEU A 100 -18.85 -11.84 -4.56
C LEU A 100 -19.37 -13.20 -4.07
N ALA A 101 -20.51 -13.64 -4.61
CA ALA A 101 -21.11 -14.92 -4.29
C ALA A 101 -20.35 -16.06 -5.02
N LEU A 102 -19.81 -16.98 -4.25
CA LEU A 102 -19.01 -18.11 -4.72
C LEU A 102 -19.66 -19.43 -4.26
N PRO A 103 -19.11 -20.62 -4.61
CA PRO A 103 -19.68 -21.88 -4.15
C PRO A 103 -19.95 -21.92 -2.63
N PRO A 104 -20.90 -22.74 -2.17
CA PRO A 104 -21.45 -22.65 -0.82
C PRO A 104 -20.39 -22.58 0.29
N GLY A 105 -20.57 -21.63 1.21
CA GLY A 105 -19.66 -21.43 2.34
C GLY A 105 -18.38 -20.64 2.02
N SER A 106 -18.31 -19.99 0.84
CA SER A 106 -17.21 -19.10 0.48
C SER A 106 -17.68 -17.70 0.07
N ARG A 107 -16.85 -16.70 0.38
CA ARG A 107 -17.04 -15.29 0.00
C ARG A 107 -15.70 -14.70 -0.43
N LEU A 108 -15.73 -13.81 -1.41
CA LEU A 108 -14.55 -13.07 -1.88
C LEU A 108 -14.89 -11.59 -1.96
N ARG A 109 -14.02 -10.74 -1.44
CA ARG A 109 -14.05 -9.30 -1.63
C ARG A 109 -12.79 -8.91 -2.38
N VAL A 110 -12.94 -8.12 -3.44
CA VAL A 110 -11.80 -7.56 -4.18
C VAL A 110 -11.96 -6.04 -4.19
N GLU A 111 -10.87 -5.35 -3.89
CA GLU A 111 -10.78 -3.90 -3.85
C GLU A 111 -9.61 -3.46 -4.73
N ILE A 112 -9.83 -2.50 -5.62
CA ILE A 112 -8.80 -1.87 -6.44
C ILE A 112 -8.63 -0.44 -5.95
N LEU A 113 -7.42 -0.08 -5.54
CA LEU A 113 -7.06 1.25 -5.11
C LEU A 113 -6.13 1.85 -6.15
N ASP A 114 -6.40 3.08 -6.56
CA ASP A 114 -5.49 3.82 -7.42
C ASP A 114 -4.42 4.52 -6.57
N GLU A 115 -3.20 3.99 -6.62
CA GLU A 115 -2.05 4.56 -5.90
C GLU A 115 -1.52 5.83 -6.58
N SER A 116 -1.90 6.09 -7.83
CA SER A 116 -1.52 7.30 -8.58
C SER A 116 -2.29 8.54 -8.09
N GLY A 117 -3.39 8.37 -7.34
CA GLY A 117 -4.08 9.45 -6.64
C GLY A 117 -3.37 9.93 -5.36
N LYS A 118 -2.33 9.21 -4.92
CA LYS A 118 -1.54 9.54 -3.72
C LYS A 118 -0.22 10.20 -4.08
N ILE A 119 0.37 10.90 -3.12
CA ILE A 119 1.68 11.53 -3.30
C ILE A 119 2.77 10.46 -3.21
N ASN A 120 3.44 10.19 -4.33
CA ASN A 120 4.61 9.32 -4.32
C ASN A 120 5.80 10.05 -3.66
N LEU A 121 6.31 9.53 -2.54
CA LEU A 121 7.43 10.14 -1.81
C LEU A 121 8.71 10.23 -2.65
N ASN A 122 8.86 9.41 -3.69
CA ASN A 122 9.95 9.52 -4.66
C ASN A 122 9.87 10.77 -5.56
N LEU A 123 8.83 11.61 -5.41
CA LEU A 123 8.75 12.92 -6.05
C LEU A 123 9.38 14.03 -5.20
N THR A 124 9.65 13.76 -3.91
CA THR A 124 10.35 14.69 -3.01
C THR A 124 11.87 14.71 -3.22
N ARG A 125 12.42 13.76 -3.99
CA ARG A 125 13.82 13.78 -4.39
C ARG A 125 14.03 14.58 -5.67
N PRO A 126 15.22 15.17 -5.88
CA PRO A 126 15.60 15.71 -7.18
C PRO A 126 15.54 14.63 -8.28
N GLN A 127 15.01 14.99 -9.44
CA GLN A 127 14.91 14.08 -10.59
C GLN A 127 16.15 14.16 -11.48
N THR A 128 16.90 15.26 -11.40
CA THR A 128 18.16 15.45 -12.12
C THR A 128 19.24 16.06 -11.22
N GLN A 129 20.52 15.86 -11.56
CA GLN A 129 21.63 16.49 -10.85
C GLN A 129 21.61 18.02 -11.00
N ALA A 130 21.13 18.53 -12.13
CA ALA A 130 20.99 19.97 -12.36
C ALA A 130 19.93 20.59 -11.45
N GLU A 131 18.77 19.92 -11.30
CA GLU A 131 17.70 20.34 -10.39
C GLU A 131 18.18 20.35 -8.94
N TRP A 132 18.93 19.32 -8.51
CA TRP A 132 19.52 19.27 -7.18
C TRP A 132 20.48 20.44 -6.91
N ARG A 133 21.41 20.71 -7.83
CA ARG A 133 22.35 21.85 -7.71
C ARG A 133 21.61 23.18 -7.68
N ALA A 134 20.61 23.35 -8.56
CA ALA A 134 19.78 24.55 -8.60
C ALA A 134 19.04 24.77 -7.27
N GLY A 135 18.46 23.71 -6.70
CA GLY A 135 17.79 23.73 -5.40
C GLY A 135 18.73 24.13 -4.26
N ARG A 136 19.96 23.58 -4.22
CA ARG A 136 21.00 23.96 -3.25
C ARG A 136 21.45 25.40 -3.37
N SER A 137 21.54 25.92 -4.60
CA SER A 137 21.94 27.30 -4.85
C SER A 137 20.80 28.31 -4.71
N ASN A 138 19.57 27.84 -4.49
CA ASN A 138 18.38 28.69 -4.40
C ASN A 138 18.34 29.39 -3.04
N PRO A 139 18.54 30.72 -2.96
CA PRO A 139 18.51 31.44 -1.69
C PRO A 139 17.08 31.59 -1.15
N ASN A 140 16.05 31.30 -1.96
CA ASN A 140 14.67 31.55 -1.59
C ASN A 140 13.71 30.46 -2.13
N PRO A 141 13.78 29.25 -1.58
CA PRO A 141 12.95 28.13 -2.01
C PRO A 141 11.45 28.37 -1.76
N GLU A 142 11.08 29.22 -0.81
CA GLU A 142 9.68 29.54 -0.53
C GLU A 142 9.06 30.42 -1.63
N GLN A 143 9.84 31.28 -2.28
CA GLN A 143 9.35 32.15 -3.35
C GLN A 143 9.46 31.53 -4.75
N SER A 144 10.42 30.64 -4.97
CA SER A 144 10.64 29.99 -6.27
C SER A 144 11.13 28.55 -6.08
N PRO A 145 10.27 27.65 -5.60
CA PRO A 145 10.64 26.27 -5.34
C PRO A 145 10.96 25.52 -6.62
N GLN A 146 12.00 24.68 -6.56
CA GLN A 146 12.18 23.59 -7.53
C GLN A 146 11.03 22.58 -7.40
N ARG A 147 10.84 21.74 -8.42
CA ARG A 147 9.68 20.82 -8.45
C ARG A 147 9.68 19.87 -7.26
N TYR A 148 10.82 19.27 -6.92
CA TYR A 148 10.93 18.40 -5.74
C TYR A 148 10.68 19.12 -4.41
N GLN A 149 11.05 20.41 -4.32
CA GLN A 149 10.77 21.24 -3.14
C GLN A 149 9.27 21.50 -2.98
N SER A 150 8.55 21.75 -4.08
CA SER A 150 7.08 21.83 -4.04
C SER A 150 6.45 20.54 -3.53
N TRP A 151 6.97 19.37 -3.91
CA TRP A 151 6.53 18.09 -3.34
C TRP A 151 6.84 17.97 -1.86
N LEU A 152 8.04 18.38 -1.40
CA LEU A 152 8.39 18.42 0.04
C LEU A 152 7.39 19.28 0.83
N PHE A 153 7.07 20.49 0.35
CA PHE A 153 6.09 21.37 0.98
C PHE A 153 4.68 20.79 0.99
N THR A 154 4.25 20.13 -0.09
CA THR A 154 2.95 19.43 -0.13
C THR A 154 2.89 18.28 0.87
N VAL A 155 3.93 17.43 0.93
CA VAL A 155 3.97 16.33 1.90
C VAL A 155 3.99 16.87 3.33
N GLY A 156 4.72 17.97 3.59
CA GLY A 156 4.73 18.62 4.91
C GLY A 156 3.37 19.08 5.38
N ARG A 157 2.56 19.68 4.52
CA ARG A 157 1.20 20.09 4.86
C ARG A 157 0.29 18.91 5.21
N ILE A 158 0.43 17.78 4.48
CA ILE A 158 -0.27 16.54 4.84
C ILE A 158 0.18 16.05 6.23
N PHE A 159 1.47 16.11 6.50
CA PHE A 159 2.06 15.59 7.73
C PHE A 159 1.64 16.40 8.97
N GLU A 160 1.66 17.73 8.85
CA GLU A 160 1.16 18.66 9.85
C GLU A 160 -0.32 18.42 10.15
N GLY A 161 -1.13 18.19 9.12
CA GLY A 161 -2.58 17.93 9.28
C GLY A 161 -2.94 16.57 9.90
N HIS A 162 -2.01 15.60 9.93
CA HIS A 162 -2.32 14.20 10.29
C HIS A 162 -1.41 13.65 11.41
N GLY A 163 -0.84 14.53 12.23
CA GLY A 163 -0.12 14.15 13.45
C GLY A 163 1.16 13.34 13.16
N ALA A 164 1.88 13.70 12.11
CA ALA A 164 3.27 13.31 11.93
C ALA A 164 4.16 14.21 12.80
N ARG A 165 5.34 13.72 13.19
CA ARG A 165 6.31 14.56 13.89
C ARG A 165 6.75 15.77 13.06
N PRO A 166 7.04 16.93 13.70
CA PRO A 166 7.37 18.17 12.99
C PRO A 166 8.61 18.05 12.08
N ASP A 167 9.62 17.32 12.54
CA ASP A 167 10.91 17.24 11.84
C ASP A 167 10.94 16.17 10.74
N ALA A 168 9.83 15.46 10.49
CA ALA A 168 9.80 14.37 9.51
C ALA A 168 10.23 14.84 8.12
N ILE A 169 9.68 15.95 7.64
CA ILE A 169 10.03 16.44 6.29
C ILE A 169 11.47 16.89 6.20
N VAL A 170 11.98 17.54 7.25
CA VAL A 170 13.38 17.95 7.33
C VAL A 170 14.28 16.71 7.24
N ALA A 171 13.97 15.66 7.98
CA ALA A 171 14.70 14.40 7.91
C ALA A 171 14.66 13.74 6.52
N LEU A 172 13.53 13.84 5.80
CA LEU A 172 13.41 13.34 4.43
C LEU A 172 14.27 14.14 3.44
N ASP A 173 14.22 15.47 3.54
CA ASP A 173 15.02 16.36 2.70
C ASP A 173 16.52 16.16 2.96
N ASP A 174 16.93 16.11 4.24
CA ASP A 174 18.29 15.82 4.66
C ASP A 174 18.78 14.47 4.14
N TYR A 175 17.95 13.43 4.22
CA TYR A 175 18.28 12.11 3.68
C TYR A 175 18.56 12.16 2.18
N TRP A 176 17.69 12.80 1.40
CA TRP A 176 17.92 12.95 -0.04
C TRP A 176 19.16 13.78 -0.34
N ASN A 177 19.36 14.89 0.38
CA ASN A 177 20.52 15.76 0.20
C ASN A 177 21.83 15.04 0.51
N GLN A 178 21.90 14.27 1.61
CA GLN A 178 23.06 13.46 1.95
C GLN A 178 23.32 12.39 0.91
N LEU A 179 22.28 11.69 0.43
CA LEU A 179 22.41 10.68 -0.62
C LEU A 179 22.94 11.28 -1.93
N PHE A 180 22.41 12.43 -2.33
CA PHE A 180 22.87 13.12 -3.53
C PHE A 180 24.28 13.69 -3.36
N GLU A 181 24.62 14.25 -2.20
CA GLU A 181 25.98 14.72 -1.91
C GLU A 181 26.99 13.57 -1.97
N LEU A 182 26.64 12.43 -1.39
CA LEU A 182 27.48 11.23 -1.38
C LEU A 182 27.83 10.76 -2.80
N TYR A 183 26.87 10.74 -3.71
CA TYR A 183 27.07 10.24 -5.08
C TYR A 183 27.47 11.33 -6.09
N PHE A 184 27.09 12.59 -5.86
CA PHE A 184 27.14 13.66 -6.86
C PHE A 184 27.83 14.95 -6.38
N GLY A 185 28.28 14.99 -5.12
CA GLY A 185 28.83 16.16 -4.45
C GLY A 185 30.20 16.64 -4.94
N SER A 186 31.05 15.80 -5.54
CA SER A 186 32.30 16.31 -6.14
C SER A 186 32.93 15.49 -7.27
N ALA A 187 33.11 16.18 -8.40
CA ALA A 187 34.26 16.04 -9.32
C ALA A 187 34.92 17.41 -9.61
N ALA A 188 34.76 18.41 -8.72
CA ALA A 188 35.41 19.70 -8.83
C ALA A 188 36.04 20.07 -7.48
N GLY A 189 37.35 19.83 -7.33
CA GLY A 189 38.16 20.39 -6.25
C GLY A 189 38.52 19.44 -5.10
N GLN A 190 39.22 18.33 -5.37
CA GLN A 190 40.05 17.70 -4.33
C GLN A 190 41.41 18.42 -4.27
N GLY A 191 41.54 19.35 -3.32
CA GLY A 191 42.80 19.50 -2.59
C GLY A 191 42.87 18.41 -1.51
N PRO A 192 44.05 18.00 -1.03
CA PRO A 192 44.19 16.87 -0.13
C PRO A 192 43.44 17.13 1.19
N ALA A 193 42.48 16.26 1.51
CA ALA A 193 41.64 16.35 2.70
C ALA A 193 42.44 15.92 3.94
N THR A 194 42.82 16.88 4.78
CA THR A 194 43.15 16.65 6.19
C THR A 194 41.91 16.96 7.04
N GLY A 195 41.12 15.94 7.33
CA GLY A 195 39.98 16.05 8.24
C GLY A 195 39.48 14.66 8.59
N THR A 196 39.70 14.23 9.84
CA THR A 196 39.18 12.98 10.41
C THR A 196 37.65 12.97 10.38
N PRO A 197 36.99 11.94 9.85
CA PRO A 197 35.53 11.84 9.86
C PRO A 197 35.03 11.45 11.25
N THR A 198 34.11 12.24 11.79
CA THR A 198 33.35 11.91 13.01
C THR A 198 32.30 10.83 12.68
N PRO A 199 32.21 9.72 13.44
CA PRO A 199 31.26 8.66 13.15
C PRO A 199 29.88 8.96 13.75
N GLY A 200 28.87 9.01 12.88
CA GLY A 200 27.47 9.20 13.28
C GLY A 200 26.53 9.10 12.10
N ALA A 201 26.59 8.01 11.33
CA ALA A 201 25.63 7.74 10.27
C ALA A 201 25.23 6.26 10.32
N GLY A 202 23.96 6.00 10.58
CA GLY A 202 23.34 4.70 10.30
C GLY A 202 23.57 4.35 8.82
N ALA A 203 23.66 3.05 8.54
CA ALA A 203 24.14 2.40 7.31
C ALA A 203 23.85 3.17 6.00
N LEU A 204 24.70 4.12 5.65
CA LEU A 204 24.80 4.64 4.28
C LEU A 204 25.56 3.60 3.43
N PRO A 205 25.15 3.41 2.16
CA PRO A 205 25.87 2.52 1.25
C PRO A 205 27.33 2.98 1.07
N THR A 206 28.26 2.04 1.15
CA THR A 206 29.69 2.26 0.84
C THR A 206 29.86 2.79 -0.59
N LEU A 207 30.65 3.84 -0.75
CA LEU A 207 30.93 4.50 -2.02
C LEU A 207 31.45 3.51 -3.08
N THR A 208 30.69 3.32 -4.15
CA THR A 208 31.16 2.65 -5.39
C THR A 208 31.84 3.67 -6.30
N ALA A 209 32.86 3.24 -7.06
CA ALA A 209 33.67 4.13 -7.92
C ALA A 209 32.89 4.83 -9.06
N THR A 210 31.65 4.42 -9.32
CA THR A 210 30.73 5.06 -10.26
C THR A 210 29.43 5.37 -9.52
N PRO A 211 28.92 6.62 -9.60
CA PRO A 211 27.63 6.94 -9.00
C PRO A 211 26.52 6.12 -9.69
N PRO A 212 25.57 5.58 -8.93
CA PRO A 212 24.46 4.83 -9.49
C PRO A 212 23.58 5.74 -10.35
N PRO A 213 22.92 5.20 -11.38
CA PRO A 213 21.98 5.99 -12.16
C PRO A 213 20.82 6.47 -11.26
N LEU A 214 20.36 7.72 -11.45
CA LEU A 214 19.24 8.31 -10.69
C LEU A 214 17.95 7.50 -10.78
N SER A 215 17.81 6.67 -11.81
CA SER A 215 16.72 5.72 -11.98
C SER A 215 16.75 4.57 -10.98
N THR A 216 17.79 4.44 -10.15
CA THR A 216 17.92 3.42 -9.09
C THR A 216 17.93 4.00 -7.68
N LEU A 217 17.99 5.33 -7.54
CA LEU A 217 17.90 6.03 -6.26
C LEU A 217 16.44 6.39 -5.97
N TYR A 218 15.71 5.46 -5.38
CA TYR A 218 14.30 5.62 -5.00
C TYR A 218 13.94 4.66 -3.86
N PHE A 219 12.86 4.94 -3.14
CA PHE A 219 12.21 3.96 -2.26
C PHE A 219 11.37 2.98 -3.09
N GLY A 220 11.67 1.69 -3.01
CA GLY A 220 10.92 0.63 -3.72
C GLY A 220 9.55 0.38 -3.12
N SER A 221 9.37 0.70 -1.83
CA SER A 221 8.12 0.55 -1.08
C SER A 221 8.03 1.59 0.04
N LEU A 222 6.82 1.79 0.59
CA LEU A 222 6.62 2.69 1.74
C LEU A 222 7.33 2.20 3.01
N ASP A 223 7.56 0.90 3.16
CA ASP A 223 8.21 0.37 4.37
C ASP A 223 9.71 0.70 4.39
N GLU A 224 10.36 0.81 3.23
CA GLU A 224 11.75 1.27 3.13
C GLU A 224 11.95 2.69 3.65
N VAL A 225 10.91 3.52 3.58
CA VAL A 225 10.97 4.90 4.05
C VAL A 225 11.15 4.96 5.57
N THR A 226 10.81 3.89 6.31
CA THR A 226 11.09 3.78 7.75
C THR A 226 12.57 3.60 8.06
N ALA A 227 13.40 3.28 7.06
CA ALA A 227 14.85 3.26 7.22
C ALA A 227 15.46 4.67 7.30
N VAL A 228 14.72 5.71 6.90
CA VAL A 228 15.16 7.10 6.98
C VAL A 228 15.19 7.52 8.46
N PRO A 229 16.39 7.80 9.03
CA PRO A 229 16.49 8.26 10.41
C PRO A 229 15.71 9.56 10.59
N GLY A 230 14.89 9.66 11.62
CA GLY A 230 14.14 10.90 11.85
C GLY A 230 12.91 11.13 10.95
N PHE A 231 12.53 10.20 10.06
CA PHE A 231 11.34 10.35 9.20
C PHE A 231 9.99 9.82 9.75
N LEU A 232 9.56 8.61 9.39
CA LEU A 232 8.32 7.87 9.73
C LEU A 232 8.45 6.88 10.89
N SER A 233 7.69 6.98 11.99
CA SER A 233 7.40 5.77 12.80
C SER A 233 6.35 4.90 12.13
N GLN A 234 6.30 3.60 12.45
CA GLN A 234 5.31 2.67 11.89
C GLN A 234 3.85 3.09 12.14
N PRO A 235 3.47 3.59 13.34
CA PRO A 235 2.12 4.13 13.56
C PRO A 235 1.79 5.36 12.71
N GLU A 236 2.72 6.31 12.56
CA GLU A 236 2.53 7.49 11.71
C GLU A 236 2.37 7.07 10.25
N LEU A 237 3.23 6.17 9.77
CA LEU A 237 3.16 5.65 8.41
C LEU A 237 1.80 5.00 8.13
N ARG A 238 1.26 4.21 9.09
CA ARG A 238 -0.08 3.61 8.94
C ARG A 238 -1.18 4.66 8.78
N ARG A 239 -1.12 5.77 9.55
CA ARG A 239 -2.09 6.86 9.43
C ARG A 239 -1.97 7.62 8.12
N LEU A 240 -0.76 7.77 7.59
CA LEU A 240 -0.48 8.56 6.38
C LEU A 240 -0.66 7.79 5.07
N ARG A 241 -0.71 6.44 5.10
CA ARG A 241 -0.91 5.57 3.92
C ARG A 241 -2.08 5.91 2.98
N PRO A 242 -3.18 6.53 3.43
CA PRO A 242 -4.21 7.01 2.51
C PRO A 242 -3.74 8.14 1.57
N TYR A 243 -2.71 8.90 1.96
CA TYR A 243 -2.28 10.13 1.26
C TYR A 243 -0.94 10.01 0.54
N ILE A 244 -0.06 9.11 1.01
CA ILE A 244 1.27 8.90 0.47
C ILE A 244 1.46 7.48 -0.07
N THR A 245 2.36 7.35 -1.03
CA THR A 245 2.78 6.07 -1.62
C THR A 245 4.28 6.09 -1.91
N ALA A 246 4.86 4.95 -2.21
CA ALA A 246 6.24 4.84 -2.69
C ALA A 246 6.37 3.57 -3.52
N PHE A 247 6.82 3.74 -4.74
CA PHE A 247 7.04 2.65 -5.68
C PHE A 247 8.17 2.98 -6.65
N GLY A 248 8.78 1.93 -7.18
CA GLY A 248 9.99 2.02 -7.99
C GLY A 248 9.79 2.62 -9.37
N TRP A 249 10.91 2.99 -9.99
CA TRP A 249 10.96 3.62 -11.31
C TRP A 249 10.48 2.69 -12.46
N PRO A 250 9.93 3.24 -13.55
CA PRO A 250 9.41 4.60 -13.70
C PRO A 250 8.18 4.83 -12.84
N PHE A 251 8.10 6.02 -12.24
CA PHE A 251 6.92 6.50 -11.53
C PHE A 251 6.37 7.76 -12.20
N PRO A 252 5.03 7.95 -12.22
CA PRO A 252 4.41 9.14 -12.78
C PRO A 252 4.85 10.36 -11.97
N SER A 253 4.97 11.49 -12.66
CA SER A 253 5.41 12.75 -12.04
C SER A 253 4.25 13.61 -11.52
N GLN A 254 3.03 13.10 -11.65
CA GLN A 254 1.78 13.79 -11.33
C GLN A 254 0.89 12.85 -10.50
N VAL A 255 0.05 13.45 -9.68
CA VAL A 255 -1.05 12.81 -8.95
C VAL A 255 -2.30 12.85 -9.83
N ASN A 256 -3.02 11.73 -9.94
CA ASN A 256 -4.28 11.69 -10.66
C ASN A 256 -5.39 12.43 -9.88
N ALA A 257 -5.88 13.54 -10.42
CA ALA A 257 -6.92 14.36 -9.80
C ALA A 257 -8.30 13.67 -9.75
N ASN A 258 -8.57 12.73 -10.67
CA ASN A 258 -9.84 11.99 -10.67
C ASN A 258 -9.98 11.04 -9.48
N THR A 259 -8.86 10.57 -8.91
CA THR A 259 -8.84 9.57 -7.82
C THR A 259 -8.19 10.08 -6.54
N ALA A 260 -7.52 11.24 -6.57
CA ALA A 260 -6.84 11.79 -5.41
C ALA A 260 -7.77 12.06 -4.22
N PRO A 261 -7.34 11.77 -2.97
CA PRO A 261 -8.04 12.22 -1.77
C PRO A 261 -8.18 13.75 -1.72
N ARG A 262 -9.22 14.24 -1.04
CA ARG A 262 -9.47 15.69 -0.89
C ARG A 262 -8.29 16.39 -0.25
N GLU A 263 -7.67 15.76 0.74
CA GLU A 263 -6.53 16.25 1.49
C GLU A 263 -5.31 16.40 0.58
N VAL A 264 -5.08 15.45 -0.33
CA VAL A 264 -4.00 15.52 -1.33
C VAL A 264 -4.25 16.68 -2.31
N LEU A 265 -5.48 16.83 -2.80
CA LEU A 265 -5.83 17.96 -3.67
C LEU A 265 -5.66 19.30 -2.95
N ALA A 266 -6.12 19.41 -1.71
CA ALA A 266 -5.98 20.62 -0.89
C ALA A 266 -4.50 20.95 -0.62
N ALA A 267 -3.67 19.95 -0.32
CA ALA A 267 -2.24 20.13 -0.13
C ALA A 267 -1.51 20.46 -1.44
N ILE A 268 -2.05 20.18 -2.62
CA ILE A 268 -1.41 20.57 -3.89
C ILE A 268 -1.88 21.95 -4.34
N LEU A 269 -3.17 22.27 -4.19
CA LEU A 269 -3.80 23.46 -4.77
C LEU A 269 -3.90 24.64 -3.82
N GLY A 270 -4.12 24.41 -2.52
CA GLY A 270 -4.27 25.47 -1.51
C GLY A 270 -5.54 26.30 -1.61
N ASP A 271 -6.36 26.02 -2.62
CA ASP A 271 -7.59 26.72 -2.92
C ASP A 271 -8.77 25.77 -2.77
N SER A 272 -9.52 25.91 -1.67
CA SER A 272 -10.65 25.04 -1.37
C SER A 272 -11.74 25.11 -2.44
N ALA A 273 -11.95 26.26 -3.10
CA ALA A 273 -12.98 26.39 -4.11
C ALA A 273 -12.65 25.52 -5.34
N VAL A 274 -11.40 25.54 -5.78
CA VAL A 274 -10.94 24.70 -6.90
C VAL A 274 -10.92 23.22 -6.54
N VAL A 275 -10.57 22.88 -5.29
CA VAL A 275 -10.63 21.49 -4.79
C VAL A 275 -12.05 20.94 -4.86
N GLU A 276 -13.04 21.70 -4.38
CA GLU A 276 -14.45 21.29 -4.44
C GLU A 276 -14.95 21.17 -5.88
N GLU A 277 -14.55 22.09 -6.76
CA GLU A 277 -14.91 22.02 -8.18
C GLU A 277 -14.39 20.73 -8.84
N ILE A 278 -13.12 20.35 -8.58
CA ILE A 278 -12.56 19.09 -9.07
C ILE A 278 -13.34 17.89 -8.53
N ILE A 279 -13.64 17.88 -7.22
CA ILE A 279 -14.37 16.78 -6.57
C ILE A 279 -15.79 16.66 -7.12
N GLN A 280 -16.46 17.78 -7.36
CA GLN A 280 -17.81 17.80 -7.92
C GLN A 280 -17.80 17.32 -9.37
N GLN A 281 -16.91 17.84 -10.23
CA GLN A 281 -16.90 17.47 -11.63
C GLN A 281 -16.53 15.99 -11.84
N ARG A 282 -15.58 15.45 -11.07
CA ARG A 282 -15.15 14.04 -11.21
C ARG A 282 -16.22 13.02 -10.81
N GLN A 283 -17.28 13.44 -10.11
CA GLN A 283 -18.42 12.57 -9.79
C GLN A 283 -19.32 12.30 -11.00
N SER A 284 -19.37 13.21 -11.97
CA SER A 284 -20.26 13.10 -13.15
C SER A 284 -19.51 12.96 -14.47
N GLN A 285 -18.22 13.33 -14.50
CA GLN A 285 -17.42 13.34 -15.73
C GLN A 285 -15.99 12.90 -15.45
N MET A 286 -15.41 12.14 -16.38
CA MET A 286 -13.97 11.86 -16.38
C MET A 286 -13.20 13.13 -16.76
N LEU A 287 -12.43 13.70 -15.83
CA LEU A 287 -11.63 14.89 -16.12
C LEU A 287 -10.41 14.48 -16.95
N GLN A 288 -10.33 14.99 -18.17
CA GLN A 288 -9.17 14.80 -19.02
C GLN A 288 -8.01 15.69 -18.53
N ALA A 289 -6.78 15.40 -18.95
CA ALA A 289 -5.61 16.17 -18.53
C ALA A 289 -5.73 17.69 -18.81
N SER A 290 -6.43 18.08 -19.88
CA SER A 290 -6.70 19.49 -20.19
C SER A 290 -7.69 20.14 -19.21
N ASN A 291 -8.71 19.42 -18.76
CA ASN A 291 -9.65 19.89 -17.74
C ASN A 291 -8.93 20.10 -16.41
N VAL A 292 -8.16 19.10 -15.97
CA VAL A 292 -7.36 19.16 -14.74
C VAL A 292 -6.39 20.34 -14.78
N LEU A 293 -5.68 20.55 -15.90
CA LEU A 293 -4.77 21.67 -16.08
C LEU A 293 -5.49 23.02 -15.98
N THR A 294 -6.67 23.14 -16.60
CA THR A 294 -7.48 24.36 -16.59
C THR A 294 -7.94 24.69 -15.16
N LEU A 295 -8.50 23.72 -14.45
CA LEU A 295 -8.93 23.89 -13.05
C LEU A 295 -7.75 24.23 -12.15
N ALA A 296 -6.64 23.48 -12.24
CA ALA A 296 -5.45 23.73 -11.44
C ALA A 296 -4.80 25.10 -11.72
N SER A 297 -5.00 25.67 -12.92
CA SER A 297 -4.54 27.03 -13.25
C SER A 297 -5.41 28.14 -12.67
N GLN A 298 -6.66 27.83 -12.30
CA GLN A 298 -7.56 28.77 -11.62
C GLN A 298 -7.22 28.90 -10.13
N ALA A 299 -6.61 27.86 -9.53
CA ALA A 299 -6.12 27.92 -8.17
C ALA A 299 -5.15 29.09 -8.06
N SER A 300 -5.46 30.04 -7.20
CA SER A 300 -4.77 31.32 -7.20
C SER A 300 -3.35 31.18 -6.64
N THR A 301 -2.41 30.87 -7.53
CA THR A 301 -0.95 30.88 -7.26
C THR A 301 -0.42 32.28 -6.89
N ALA A 302 -1.27 33.30 -6.96
CA ALA A 302 -0.92 34.68 -6.67
C ALA A 302 -0.85 35.01 -5.17
N GLN A 303 -1.52 34.26 -4.28
CA GLN A 303 -1.44 34.51 -2.83
C GLN A 303 -0.24 33.84 -2.17
N ASP A 304 0.22 32.69 -2.67
CA ASP A 304 1.35 31.95 -2.07
C ASP A 304 2.21 31.27 -3.16
N PRO A 305 3.49 31.69 -3.31
CA PRO A 305 4.40 31.13 -4.31
C PRO A 305 4.67 29.62 -4.17
N LEU A 306 4.42 29.02 -3.00
CA LEU A 306 4.58 27.59 -2.77
C LEU A 306 3.71 26.74 -3.70
N TYR A 307 2.59 27.30 -4.17
CA TYR A 307 1.62 26.63 -5.06
C TYR A 307 1.90 26.83 -6.55
N ARG A 308 2.94 27.59 -6.94
CA ARG A 308 3.25 27.92 -8.34
C ARG A 308 3.36 26.68 -9.25
N ASN A 309 3.79 25.55 -8.71
CA ASN A 309 3.98 24.31 -9.43
C ASN A 309 2.76 23.37 -9.43
N ALA A 310 1.65 23.72 -8.76
CA ALA A 310 0.47 22.86 -8.57
C ALA A 310 -0.06 22.27 -9.90
N ARG A 311 -0.14 23.09 -10.95
CA ARG A 311 -0.59 22.66 -12.29
C ARG A 311 0.28 21.57 -12.94
N MET A 312 1.54 21.45 -12.53
CA MET A 312 2.48 20.41 -13.00
C MET A 312 2.52 19.18 -12.09
N MET A 313 1.83 19.26 -10.95
CA MET A 313 1.75 18.19 -9.94
C MET A 313 0.49 17.36 -10.10
N LEU A 314 -0.54 17.85 -10.79
CA LEU A 314 -1.77 17.11 -11.09
C LEU A 314 -1.82 16.64 -12.53
N GLY A 315 -2.46 15.49 -12.74
CA GLY A 315 -2.77 14.90 -14.04
C GLY A 315 -4.08 14.12 -13.97
N ALA A 316 -4.40 13.40 -15.04
CA ALA A 316 -5.64 12.62 -15.15
C ALA A 316 -5.40 11.10 -15.29
N ARG A 317 -4.13 10.68 -15.40
CA ARG A 317 -3.73 9.32 -15.72
C ARG A 317 -3.19 8.58 -14.50
N SER A 318 -3.49 7.30 -14.44
CA SER A 318 -2.98 6.37 -13.44
C SER A 318 -2.16 5.26 -14.07
N ASN A 319 -1.11 4.89 -13.36
CA ASN A 319 -0.19 3.83 -13.79
C ASN A 319 -0.03 2.75 -12.74
N VAL A 320 -0.38 3.01 -11.48
CA VAL A 320 -0.12 2.08 -10.38
C VAL A 320 -1.37 1.89 -9.55
N TYR A 321 -1.73 0.62 -9.33
CA TYR A 321 -2.90 0.23 -8.57
C TYR A 321 -2.51 -0.80 -7.52
N SER A 322 -3.13 -0.74 -6.34
CA SER A 322 -3.11 -1.83 -5.38
C SER A 322 -4.39 -2.63 -5.52
N ILE A 323 -4.27 -3.95 -5.71
CA ILE A 323 -5.40 -4.87 -5.70
C ILE A 323 -5.35 -5.63 -4.39
N ARG A 324 -6.38 -5.51 -3.57
CA ARG A 324 -6.56 -6.27 -2.34
C ARG A 324 -7.71 -7.26 -2.51
N ALA A 325 -7.46 -8.51 -2.20
CA ALA A 325 -8.46 -9.57 -2.24
C ALA A 325 -8.52 -10.28 -0.91
N THR A 326 -9.70 -10.35 -0.30
CA THR A 326 -9.94 -11.08 0.95
C THR A 326 -10.96 -12.17 0.69
N ALA A 327 -10.57 -13.41 0.98
CA ALA A 327 -11.43 -14.58 0.86
C ALA A 327 -11.74 -15.15 2.24
N ILE A 328 -12.96 -15.65 2.41
CA ILE A 328 -13.42 -16.36 3.60
C ILE A 328 -14.02 -17.69 3.12
N VAL A 329 -13.64 -18.80 3.74
CA VAL A 329 -14.17 -20.14 3.42
C VAL A 329 -14.66 -20.85 4.68
N ASN A 330 -15.48 -21.89 4.49
CA ASN A 330 -16.10 -22.64 5.59
C ASN A 330 -16.95 -21.75 6.51
N ILE A 331 -17.66 -20.78 5.91
CA ILE A 331 -18.62 -19.95 6.62
C ILE A 331 -19.82 -20.83 6.99
N ASN A 332 -20.32 -20.71 8.21
CA ASN A 332 -21.54 -21.40 8.59
C ASN A 332 -22.72 -20.87 7.74
N PRO A 333 -23.40 -21.71 6.94
CA PRO A 333 -24.45 -21.25 6.03
C PRO A 333 -25.70 -20.72 6.74
N LEU A 334 -25.93 -21.11 8.01
CA LEU A 334 -27.09 -20.70 8.79
C LEU A 334 -26.85 -19.35 9.49
N THR A 335 -25.65 -19.13 10.04
CA THR A 335 -25.33 -17.91 10.80
C THR A 335 -24.58 -16.86 9.98
N GLY A 336 -24.02 -17.25 8.83
CA GLY A 336 -23.14 -16.39 8.04
C GLY A 336 -21.82 -16.02 8.74
N SER A 337 -21.51 -16.66 9.87
CA SER A 337 -20.39 -16.34 10.75
C SER A 337 -19.36 -17.47 10.82
N GLY A 338 -18.17 -17.15 11.35
CA GLY A 338 -17.04 -18.06 11.39
C GLY A 338 -16.33 -18.19 10.04
N GLY A 339 -15.60 -19.29 9.86
CA GLY A 339 -14.78 -19.54 8.68
C GLY A 339 -13.32 -19.14 8.84
N ILE A 340 -12.53 -19.45 7.81
CA ILE A 340 -11.11 -19.16 7.74
C ILE A 340 -10.89 -18.11 6.66
N SER A 341 -10.25 -17.00 7.04
CA SER A 341 -9.96 -15.90 6.12
C SER A 341 -8.48 -15.84 5.74
N ARG A 342 -8.24 -15.47 4.48
CA ARG A 342 -6.94 -15.10 3.95
C ARG A 342 -7.11 -13.89 3.04
N SER A 343 -6.14 -12.99 3.11
CA SER A 343 -6.04 -11.85 2.22
C SER A 343 -4.77 -11.95 1.38
N ALA A 344 -4.84 -11.43 0.17
CA ALA A 344 -3.72 -11.18 -0.70
C ALA A 344 -3.81 -9.71 -1.12
N GLU A 345 -2.66 -9.08 -1.30
CA GLU A 345 -2.57 -7.75 -1.87
C GLU A 345 -1.43 -7.73 -2.88
N MET A 346 -1.60 -6.95 -3.95
CA MET A 346 -0.66 -6.89 -5.05
C MET A 346 -0.63 -5.47 -5.61
N LEU A 347 0.58 -4.90 -5.64
CA LEU A 347 0.82 -3.65 -6.36
C LEU A 347 1.12 -3.97 -7.82
N VAL A 348 0.34 -3.42 -8.74
CA VAL A 348 0.51 -3.61 -10.18
C VAL A 348 0.76 -2.28 -10.86
N ARG A 349 1.73 -2.26 -11.78
CA ARG A 349 1.92 -1.17 -12.73
C ARG A 349 1.26 -1.53 -14.05
N ARG A 350 0.46 -0.61 -14.57
CA ARG A 350 -0.22 -0.69 -15.86
C ARG A 350 0.46 0.22 -16.87
N ASP A 351 1.01 -0.39 -17.91
CA ASP A 351 1.72 0.28 -18.99
C ASP A 351 0.94 0.14 -20.30
N ALA A 352 0.48 1.26 -20.87
CA ALA A 352 -0.14 1.30 -22.19
C ALA A 352 0.91 1.23 -23.30
N ARG A 353 0.68 0.38 -24.30
CA ARG A 353 1.42 0.40 -25.57
C ARG A 353 0.44 0.53 -26.72
N GLN A 354 0.48 1.66 -27.42
CA GLN A 354 -0.25 1.80 -28.66
C GLN A 354 0.39 0.94 -29.75
N VAL A 355 -0.42 0.10 -30.39
CA VAL A 355 -0.02 -0.80 -31.47
C VAL A 355 -0.92 -0.53 -32.67
N GLN A 356 -0.34 -0.29 -33.84
CA GLN A 356 -1.08 -0.19 -35.09
C GLN A 356 -1.18 -1.59 -35.72
N PRO A 357 -2.36 -2.22 -35.77
CA PRO A 357 -2.51 -3.51 -36.44
C PRO A 357 -2.64 -3.28 -37.95
N GLY A 358 -1.51 -3.23 -38.65
CA GLY A 358 -1.44 -3.12 -40.11
C GLY A 358 -1.69 -1.73 -40.69
N ALA A 359 -1.59 -1.62 -42.02
CA ALA A 359 -1.61 -0.34 -42.75
C ALA A 359 -3.00 0.33 -42.84
N SER A 360 -4.07 -0.35 -42.44
CA SER A 360 -5.46 0.12 -42.50
C SER A 360 -6.23 -0.04 -41.18
N GLY A 361 -5.58 -0.52 -40.12
CA GLY A 361 -6.21 -0.67 -38.79
C GLY A 361 -6.04 0.58 -37.93
N GLY A 362 -7.08 0.96 -37.20
CA GLY A 362 -7.00 1.99 -36.17
C GLY A 362 -6.03 1.60 -35.06
N THR A 363 -5.48 2.59 -34.35
CA THR A 363 -4.56 2.35 -33.23
C THR A 363 -5.29 1.60 -32.10
N VAL A 364 -4.75 0.44 -31.69
CA VAL A 364 -5.27 -0.34 -30.56
C VAL A 364 -4.35 -0.13 -29.36
N THR A 365 -4.93 0.17 -28.22
CA THR A 365 -4.21 0.21 -26.94
C THR A 365 -4.03 -1.22 -26.43
N ARG A 366 -2.78 -1.64 -26.24
CA ARG A 366 -2.47 -2.91 -25.58
C ARG A 366 -1.88 -2.64 -24.20
N TRP A 367 -2.55 -3.14 -23.18
CA TRP A 367 -2.09 -3.00 -21.81
C TRP A 367 -1.10 -4.11 -21.43
N LYS A 368 -0.11 -3.73 -20.64
CA LYS A 368 0.78 -4.66 -19.94
C LYS A 368 0.67 -4.38 -18.45
N LEU A 369 0.38 -5.41 -17.67
CA LEU A 369 0.51 -5.35 -16.22
C LEU A 369 1.86 -5.92 -15.78
N THR A 370 2.55 -5.19 -14.92
CA THR A 370 3.78 -5.60 -14.27
C THR A 370 3.53 -5.62 -12.76
N ARG A 371 3.58 -6.80 -12.15
CA ARG A 371 3.55 -6.90 -10.69
C ARG A 371 4.81 -6.27 -10.12
N LEU A 372 4.63 -5.29 -9.25
CA LEU A 372 5.72 -4.68 -8.51
C LEU A 372 5.98 -5.49 -7.23
N TYR A 373 7.20 -5.44 -6.72
CA TYR A 373 7.50 -6.08 -5.44
C TYR A 373 6.63 -5.44 -4.35
N TRP A 374 5.70 -6.24 -3.85
CA TRP A 374 4.73 -5.85 -2.84
C TRP A 374 5.32 -6.06 -1.43
N GLN A 375 4.89 -5.19 -0.51
CA GLN A 375 5.16 -5.23 0.93
C GLN A 375 4.84 -6.60 1.54
N LYS A 376 5.58 -7.05 2.56
CA LYS A 376 5.12 -8.13 3.44
C LYS A 376 3.98 -7.62 4.33
N GLN A 377 2.78 -7.40 3.79
CA GLN A 377 1.56 -7.47 4.61
C GLN A 377 1.17 -8.94 4.75
N GLY A 378 1.98 -9.68 5.51
CA GLY A 378 1.80 -11.09 5.82
C GLY A 378 1.67 -11.31 7.32
N GLY A 379 0.87 -10.50 8.00
CA GLY A 379 0.37 -10.80 9.34
C GLY A 379 -1.11 -11.17 9.22
N ALA A 380 -1.53 -12.24 9.87
CA ALA A 380 -2.94 -12.62 9.92
C ALA A 380 -3.77 -11.44 10.47
N VAL A 381 -4.58 -10.81 9.63
CA VAL A 381 -5.57 -9.82 10.08
C VAL A 381 -6.73 -10.61 10.67
N LEU A 382 -6.86 -10.57 12.00
CA LEU A 382 -8.05 -11.04 12.69
C LEU A 382 -9.18 -10.06 12.36
N PHE A 383 -10.09 -10.46 11.46
CA PHE A 383 -11.36 -9.77 11.28
C PHE A 383 -12.14 -9.83 12.60
N ARG A 384 -12.38 -8.67 13.22
CA ARG A 384 -13.44 -8.54 14.22
C ARG A 384 -14.74 -8.33 13.46
N PRO A 385 -15.80 -9.14 13.72
CA PRO A 385 -17.10 -8.85 13.16
C PRO A 385 -17.61 -7.52 13.71
N GLU A 386 -18.10 -6.65 12.84
CA GLU A 386 -18.88 -5.46 13.22
C GLU A 386 -20.06 -5.92 14.09
N SER A 387 -19.99 -5.63 15.39
CA SER A 387 -21.19 -5.62 16.24
C SER A 387 -21.80 -4.23 16.13
N GLN A 388 -22.98 -4.15 15.51
CA GLN A 388 -23.87 -3.02 15.69
C GLN A 388 -24.27 -2.92 17.17
N SER A 389 -23.73 -1.92 17.86
CA SER A 389 -24.42 -1.14 18.89
C SER A 389 -23.49 -0.02 19.29
N GLY A 390 -23.94 1.23 19.08
CA GLY A 390 -23.12 2.42 19.20
C GLY A 390 -22.52 2.60 20.58
N GLU A 391 -21.24 2.94 20.58
CA GLU A 391 -20.65 3.90 21.50
C GLU A 391 -19.40 4.48 20.82
N ALA A 392 -19.14 5.74 21.14
CA ALA A 392 -18.30 6.65 20.41
C ALA A 392 -16.83 6.21 20.28
N ASN A 393 -16.21 6.73 19.21
CA ASN A 393 -14.79 6.92 18.99
C ASN A 393 -13.96 6.99 20.30
N GLU A 394 -12.88 6.20 20.34
CA GLU A 394 -11.52 6.71 20.54
C GLU A 394 -10.50 5.59 20.26
N LEU A 395 -9.44 5.95 19.52
CA LEU A 395 -8.18 5.24 19.17
C LEU A 395 -8.05 4.62 17.78
#